data_AF-X1HM78-F1
#
_entry.id   AF-X1HM78-F1
#
_cell.length_a   1.000
_cell.length_b   1.000
_cell.length_c   1.000
_cell.angle_alpha   90.00
_cell.angle_beta   90.00
_cell.angle_gamma   90.00
#
_symmetry.space_group_name_H-M   'P 1'
#
loop_
_entity.id
_entity.type
_entity.pdbx_description
1 polymer ?
#
loop_
_entity_poly.entity_id
_entity_poly.type
_entity_poly.pdbx_seq_one_letter_code
_entity_poly.pdbx_strand_id
1 'polypeptide(L)'
;YGPIKARLAEKMKSKLIKEIRSSLENSLDFDLPQGIEEKIAEELKVPKAEHEFNKIIKFITGRDPEKATEEERKKEGSEKCLALVYEGENAIQKIRKVLGETNPEDAAPGTVRKDFGYNVIKNGAHASDSVSSAEREMRIVQIEKDDIARIVKKYY
;
A
#
# COMPACT_ATOMS: atom_id res chain seq x y z
N TYR A 1 -1.51 -1.62 -7.66
CA TYR A 1 -2.42 -1.71 -6.49
C TYR A 1 -3.61 -2.67 -6.65
N GLY A 2 -3.92 -3.20 -7.85
CA GLY A 2 -5.11 -4.06 -8.08
C GLY A 2 -5.32 -5.20 -7.07
N PRO A 3 -4.31 -6.07 -6.80
CA PRO A 3 -4.46 -7.16 -5.84
C PRO A 3 -4.75 -6.71 -4.40
N ILE A 4 -4.20 -5.56 -3.99
CA ILE A 4 -4.41 -4.98 -2.66
C ILE A 4 -5.83 -4.42 -2.56
N LYS A 5 -6.29 -3.70 -3.59
CA LYS A 5 -7.67 -3.19 -3.64
C LYS A 5 -8.70 -4.32 -3.58
N ALA A 6 -8.47 -5.42 -4.28
CA ALA A 6 -9.36 -6.59 -4.23
C ALA A 6 -9.42 -7.23 -2.84
N ARG A 7 -8.26 -7.46 -2.20
CA ARG A 7 -8.21 -7.97 -0.81
C ARG A 7 -8.87 -7.00 0.17
N LEU A 8 -8.68 -5.70 -0.01
CA LEU A 8 -9.29 -4.68 0.84
C LEU A 8 -10.81 -4.66 0.65
N ALA A 9 -11.31 -4.80 -0.57
CA ALA A 9 -12.74 -4.89 -0.87
C ALA A 9 -13.40 -6.05 -0.12
N GLU A 10 -12.83 -7.26 -0.19
CA GLU A 10 -13.37 -8.40 0.57
C GLU A 10 -13.37 -8.16 2.08
N LYS A 11 -12.31 -7.53 2.61
CA LYS A 11 -12.28 -7.13 4.02
C LYS A 11 -13.36 -6.10 4.36
N MET A 12 -13.61 -5.13 3.47
CA MET A 12 -14.62 -4.09 3.67
C MET A 12 -16.04 -4.64 3.64
N LYS A 13 -16.32 -5.67 2.83
CA LYS A 13 -17.64 -6.32 2.79
C LYS A 13 -18.12 -6.75 4.18
N SER A 14 -17.28 -7.46 4.93
CA SER A 14 -17.61 -7.94 6.28
C SER A 14 -17.90 -6.80 7.27
N LYS A 15 -17.23 -5.65 7.11
CA LYS A 15 -17.42 -4.47 7.95
C LYS A 15 -18.71 -3.72 7.55
N LEU A 16 -18.95 -3.60 6.26
CA LEU A 16 -20.14 -2.96 5.69
C LEU A 16 -21.42 -3.68 6.10
N ILE A 17 -21.45 -5.01 6.12
CA ILE A 17 -22.63 -5.79 6.56
C ILE A 17 -23.10 -5.32 7.96
N LYS A 18 -22.17 -5.18 8.90
CA LYS A 18 -22.47 -4.72 10.27
C LYS A 18 -22.94 -3.27 10.30
N GLU A 19 -22.28 -2.40 9.54
CA GLU A 19 -22.58 -0.96 9.48
C GLU A 19 -23.94 -0.70 8.82
N ILE A 20 -24.25 -1.38 7.71
CA ILE A 20 -25.52 -1.32 6.99
C ILE A 20 -26.65 -1.78 7.89
N ARG A 21 -26.49 -2.94 8.53
CA ARG A 21 -27.52 -3.49 9.42
C ARG A 21 -27.85 -2.54 10.56
N SER A 22 -26.83 -2.09 11.29
CA SER A 22 -27.00 -1.14 12.39
C SER A 22 -27.58 0.20 11.95
N SER A 23 -27.32 0.65 10.72
CA SER A 23 -27.81 1.94 10.24
C SER A 23 -29.25 1.86 9.72
N LEU A 24 -29.58 0.79 8.98
CA LEU A 24 -30.89 0.61 8.37
C LEU A 24 -31.96 0.16 9.38
N GLU A 25 -31.61 -0.71 10.34
CA GLU A 25 -32.55 -1.15 11.40
C GLU A 25 -33.08 0.02 12.24
N ASN A 26 -32.28 1.09 12.40
CA ASN A 26 -32.68 2.28 13.16
C ASN A 26 -33.36 3.37 12.32
N SER A 27 -33.33 3.25 10.99
CA SER A 27 -33.78 4.31 10.09
C SER A 27 -35.09 3.99 9.35
N LEU A 28 -35.47 2.71 9.30
CA LEU A 28 -36.62 2.23 8.55
C LEU A 28 -37.75 1.82 9.49
N ASP A 29 -38.99 2.04 9.04
CA ASP A 29 -40.22 1.68 9.75
C ASP A 29 -40.74 0.28 9.36
N PHE A 30 -39.93 -0.50 8.66
CA PHE A 30 -40.24 -1.86 8.22
C PHE A 30 -39.05 -2.80 8.39
N ASP A 31 -39.34 -4.10 8.47
CA ASP A 31 -38.31 -5.14 8.62
C ASP A 31 -37.50 -5.34 7.33
N LEU A 32 -36.18 -5.37 7.47
CA LEU A 32 -35.28 -5.64 6.34
C LEU A 32 -35.41 -7.11 5.88
N PRO A 33 -35.54 -7.36 4.57
CA PRO A 33 -35.49 -8.72 4.04
C PRO A 33 -34.18 -9.42 4.41
N GLN A 34 -34.25 -10.69 4.79
CA GLN A 34 -33.07 -11.47 5.18
C GLN A 34 -32.01 -11.49 4.05
N GLY A 35 -30.77 -11.10 4.38
CA GLY A 35 -29.64 -11.13 3.43
C GLY A 35 -29.57 -9.93 2.48
N ILE A 36 -30.41 -8.90 2.66
CA ILE A 36 -30.32 -7.66 1.88
C ILE A 36 -29.02 -6.92 2.16
N GLU A 37 -28.53 -6.96 3.40
CA GLU A 37 -27.28 -6.33 3.82
C GLU A 37 -26.07 -6.93 3.10
N GLU A 38 -26.10 -8.22 2.76
CA GLU A 38 -25.04 -8.89 2.01
C GLU A 38 -24.99 -8.41 0.56
N LYS A 39 -26.17 -8.23 -0.06
CA LYS A 39 -26.28 -7.71 -1.43
C LYS A 39 -25.80 -6.26 -1.51
N ILE A 40 -26.25 -5.41 -0.57
CA ILE A 40 -25.81 -4.01 -0.51
C ILE A 40 -24.29 -3.96 -0.25
N ALA A 41 -23.78 -4.75 0.68
CA ALA A 41 -22.35 -4.78 0.98
C ALA A 41 -21.52 -5.28 -0.22
N GLU A 42 -22.03 -6.23 -1.01
CA GLU A 42 -21.36 -6.72 -2.21
C GLU A 42 -21.18 -5.63 -3.27
N GLU A 43 -22.20 -4.79 -3.49
CA GLU A 43 -22.11 -3.65 -4.42
C GLU A 43 -21.19 -2.53 -3.89
N LEU A 44 -21.22 -2.27 -2.58
CA LEU A 44 -20.49 -1.15 -1.98
C LEU A 44 -19.04 -1.48 -1.60
N LYS A 45 -18.63 -2.76 -1.60
CA LYS A 45 -17.30 -3.16 -1.11
C LYS A 45 -16.15 -2.50 -1.86
N VAL A 46 -16.28 -2.33 -3.18
CA VAL A 46 -15.24 -1.73 -4.02
C VAL A 46 -15.15 -0.22 -3.76
N PRO A 47 -16.23 0.58 -3.91
CA PRO A 47 -16.20 2.00 -3.57
C PRO A 47 -15.71 2.29 -2.15
N LYS A 48 -16.13 1.48 -1.16
CA LYS A 48 -15.66 1.62 0.23
C LYS A 48 -14.16 1.34 0.37
N ALA A 49 -13.66 0.29 -0.28
CA ALA A 49 -12.23 0.00 -0.27
C ALA A 49 -11.41 1.09 -0.94
N GLU A 50 -11.90 1.67 -2.04
CA GLU A 50 -11.26 2.81 -2.69
C GLU A 50 -11.24 4.03 -1.79
N HIS A 51 -12.35 4.34 -1.13
CA HIS A 51 -12.45 5.45 -0.19
C HIS A 51 -11.48 5.30 0.99
N GLU A 52 -11.42 4.13 1.64
CA GLU A 52 -10.46 3.89 2.73
C GLU A 52 -9.01 3.91 2.24
N PHE A 53 -8.74 3.39 1.03
CA PHE A 53 -7.43 3.48 0.42
C PHE A 53 -7.02 4.95 0.18
N ASN A 54 -7.92 5.77 -0.36
CA ASN A 54 -7.68 7.19 -0.62
C ASN A 54 -7.41 7.96 0.69
N LYS A 55 -8.10 7.62 1.79
CA LYS A 55 -7.81 8.15 3.12
C LYS A 55 -6.39 7.82 3.59
N ILE A 56 -5.92 6.60 3.35
CA ILE A 56 -4.54 6.20 3.67
C ILE A 56 -3.55 7.01 2.85
N ILE A 57 -3.77 7.15 1.54
CA ILE A 57 -2.89 7.95 0.69
C ILE A 57 -2.86 9.41 1.15
N LYS A 58 -4.02 9.99 1.47
CA LYS A 58 -4.12 11.36 2.00
C LYS A 58 -3.41 11.52 3.34
N PHE A 59 -3.52 10.54 4.22
CA PHE A 59 -2.81 10.56 5.50
C PHE A 59 -1.28 10.51 5.32
N ILE A 60 -0.79 9.65 4.41
CA ILE A 60 0.65 9.47 4.18
C ILE A 60 1.25 10.65 3.40
N THR A 61 0.56 11.13 2.38
CA THR A 61 1.10 12.11 1.41
C THR A 61 0.61 13.53 1.62
N GLY A 62 -0.42 13.74 2.44
CA GLY A 62 -1.16 15.00 2.54
C GLY A 62 -2.06 15.32 1.33
N ARG A 63 -2.01 14.50 0.26
CA ARG A 63 -2.72 14.75 -1.00
C ARG A 63 -3.95 13.86 -1.12
N ASP A 64 -5.07 14.45 -1.51
CA ASP A 64 -6.33 13.74 -1.67
C ASP A 64 -6.48 13.20 -3.11
N PRO A 65 -6.41 11.87 -3.34
CA PRO A 65 -6.45 11.32 -4.70
C PRO A 65 -7.76 11.59 -5.43
N GLU A 66 -8.86 11.80 -4.70
CA GLU A 66 -10.19 12.07 -5.25
C GLU A 66 -10.31 13.51 -5.76
N LYS A 67 -9.51 14.43 -5.20
CA LYS A 67 -9.49 15.84 -5.58
C LYS A 67 -8.33 16.21 -6.49
N ALA A 68 -7.36 15.31 -6.67
CA ALA A 68 -6.20 15.53 -7.50
C ALA A 68 -6.59 15.67 -8.99
N THR A 69 -6.17 16.77 -9.60
CA THR A 69 -6.32 17.02 -11.03
C THR A 69 -5.43 16.08 -11.86
N GLU A 70 -5.76 15.90 -13.13
CA GLU A 70 -4.95 15.11 -14.07
C GLU A 70 -3.52 15.67 -14.23
N GLU A 71 -3.35 16.98 -14.11
CA GLU A 71 -2.02 17.61 -14.12
C GLU A 71 -1.23 17.25 -12.87
N GLU A 72 -1.85 17.32 -11.69
CA GLU A 72 -1.20 16.94 -10.43
C GLU A 72 -0.83 15.46 -10.38
N ARG A 73 -1.62 14.58 -11.01
CA ARG A 73 -1.34 13.14 -11.11
C ARG A 73 -0.12 12.83 -11.99
N LYS A 74 0.20 13.72 -12.94
CA LYS A 74 1.37 13.58 -13.82
C LYS A 74 2.64 14.19 -13.23
N LYS A 75 2.54 14.98 -12.16
CA LYS A 75 3.72 15.53 -11.48
C LYS A 75 4.50 14.42 -10.80
N GLU A 76 5.82 14.54 -10.83
CA GLU A 76 6.71 13.64 -10.10
C GLU A 76 6.40 13.66 -8.60
N GLY A 77 6.73 12.57 -7.91
CA GLY A 77 6.65 12.50 -6.46
C GLY A 77 7.47 13.62 -5.81
N SER A 78 7.03 14.13 -4.65
CA SER A 78 7.80 15.13 -3.90
C SER A 78 9.11 14.56 -3.36
N GLU A 79 9.11 13.26 -3.06
CA GLU A 79 10.26 12.55 -2.52
C GLU A 79 10.95 11.72 -3.59
N LYS A 80 12.27 11.61 -3.47
CA LYS A 80 13.07 10.71 -4.29
C LYS A 80 13.31 9.42 -3.51
N CYS A 81 13.29 8.30 -4.22
CA CYS A 81 13.71 7.01 -3.68
C CYS A 81 14.75 6.39 -4.60
N LEU A 82 15.61 5.54 -4.01
CA LEU A 82 16.53 4.70 -4.75
C LEU A 82 15.93 3.30 -4.82
N ALA A 83 15.63 2.84 -6.04
CA ALA A 83 15.20 1.48 -6.28
C ALA A 83 16.40 0.65 -6.73
N LEU A 84 16.61 -0.51 -6.11
CA LEU A 84 17.70 -1.43 -6.42
C LEU A 84 17.13 -2.82 -6.64
N VAL A 85 17.67 -3.55 -7.62
CA VAL A 85 17.37 -4.97 -7.83
C VAL A 85 18.63 -5.77 -7.53
N TYR A 86 18.50 -6.70 -6.58
CA TYR A 86 19.58 -7.60 -6.19
C TYR A 86 19.34 -8.99 -6.74
N GLU A 87 20.39 -9.59 -7.30
CA GLU A 87 20.38 -10.96 -7.79
C GLU A 87 21.32 -11.83 -6.94
N GLY A 88 20.92 -13.08 -6.70
CA GLY A 88 21.75 -14.07 -6.04
C GLY A 88 20.95 -15.09 -5.24
N GLU A 89 21.64 -16.13 -4.76
CA GLU A 89 21.01 -17.16 -3.95
C GLU A 89 20.41 -16.57 -2.66
N ASN A 90 19.15 -16.89 -2.39
CA ASN A 90 18.40 -16.41 -1.23
C ASN A 90 18.39 -14.88 -1.09
N ALA A 91 18.48 -14.13 -2.20
CA ALA A 91 18.58 -12.67 -2.20
C ALA A 91 17.47 -12.00 -1.36
N ILE A 92 16.22 -12.42 -1.51
CA ILE A 92 15.09 -11.88 -0.75
C ILE A 92 15.32 -11.99 0.76
N GLN A 93 15.67 -13.19 1.24
CA GLN A 93 15.89 -13.42 2.67
C GLN A 93 17.09 -12.62 3.17
N LYS A 94 18.19 -12.60 2.40
CA LYS A 94 19.42 -11.86 2.75
C LYS A 94 19.15 -10.36 2.88
N ILE A 95 18.47 -9.76 1.90
CA ILE A 95 18.13 -8.34 1.92
C ILE A 95 17.17 -8.02 3.06
N ARG A 96 16.12 -8.83 3.28
CA ARG A 96 15.22 -8.63 4.43
C ARG A 96 15.95 -8.70 5.77
N LYS A 97 16.93 -9.58 5.91
CA LYS A 97 17.78 -9.67 7.12
C LYS A 97 18.61 -8.40 7.32
N VAL A 98 19.16 -7.82 6.25
CA VAL A 98 19.90 -6.54 6.31
C VAL A 98 18.97 -5.38 6.70
N LEU A 99 17.73 -5.37 6.19
CA LEU A 99 16.76 -4.34 6.53
C LEU A 99 16.30 -4.44 7.99
N GLY A 100 16.14 -5.64 8.52
CA GLY A 100 15.59 -5.88 9.85
C GLY A 100 14.06 -5.89 9.87
N GLU A 101 13.50 -6.07 11.07
CA GLU A 101 12.06 -6.17 11.27
C GLU A 101 11.30 -4.92 10.82
N THR A 102 10.02 -5.08 10.46
CA THR A 102 9.21 -3.99 9.87
C THR A 102 9.04 -2.82 10.82
N ASN A 103 8.95 -3.10 12.12
CA ASN A 103 8.95 -2.08 13.18
C ASN A 103 10.41 -1.80 13.60
N PRO A 104 10.90 -0.56 13.45
CA PRO A 104 12.23 -0.15 13.89
C PRO A 104 12.54 -0.46 15.37
N GLU A 105 11.54 -0.45 16.25
CA GLU A 105 11.75 -0.75 17.67
C GLU A 105 12.19 -2.22 17.89
N ASP A 106 11.59 -3.13 17.12
CA ASP A 106 11.85 -4.57 17.16
C ASP A 106 13.06 -5.00 16.31
N ALA A 107 13.59 -4.10 15.48
CA ALA A 107 14.72 -4.38 14.61
C ALA A 107 16.04 -4.47 15.40
N ALA A 108 16.91 -5.39 15.00
CA ALA A 108 18.20 -5.60 15.65
C ALA A 108 19.17 -4.42 15.39
N PRO A 109 20.07 -4.09 16.33
CA PRO A 109 21.12 -3.09 16.11
C PRO A 109 21.93 -3.34 14.84
N GLY A 110 22.20 -2.30 14.05
CA GLY A 110 22.97 -2.37 12.80
C GLY A 110 22.17 -2.81 11.57
N THR A 111 20.86 -3.03 11.71
CA THR A 111 19.96 -3.16 10.56
C THR A 111 19.49 -1.79 10.08
N VAL A 112 19.18 -1.67 8.77
CA VAL A 112 18.78 -0.39 8.16
C VAL A 112 17.59 0.24 8.87
N ARG A 113 16.56 -0.55 9.22
CA ARG A 113 15.35 -0.01 9.87
C ARG A 113 15.60 0.40 11.32
N LYS A 114 16.55 -0.23 12.02
CA LYS A 114 16.92 0.19 13.38
C LYS A 114 17.64 1.52 13.38
N ASP A 115 18.54 1.70 12.41
CA ASP A 115 19.42 2.87 12.38
C ASP A 115 18.75 4.09 11.73
N PHE A 116 17.85 3.88 10.77
CA PHE A 116 17.25 4.95 9.95
C PHE A 116 15.71 5.00 9.99
N GLY A 117 15.04 4.02 10.60
CA GLY A 117 13.59 4.00 10.72
C GLY A 117 13.11 4.79 11.93
N TYR A 118 11.94 5.43 11.79
CA TYR A 118 11.29 6.19 12.86
C TYR A 118 10.14 5.41 13.51
N ASN A 119 9.26 4.82 12.69
CA ASN A 119 8.15 3.99 13.15
C ASN A 119 7.71 3.02 12.04
N VAL A 120 6.67 2.22 12.28
CA VAL A 120 6.17 1.22 11.32
C VAL A 120 5.74 1.82 9.96
N ILE A 121 5.31 3.08 9.92
CA ILE A 121 4.90 3.78 8.69
C ILE A 121 6.11 4.40 7.99
N LYS A 122 7.05 4.95 8.76
CA LYS A 122 8.29 5.60 8.29
C LYS A 122 9.49 4.77 8.71
N ASN A 123 9.60 3.55 8.20
CA ASN A 123 10.64 2.60 8.62
C ASN A 123 11.94 2.66 7.78
N GLY A 124 12.02 3.57 6.80
CA GLY A 124 13.26 3.88 6.07
C GLY A 124 13.56 2.99 4.87
N ALA A 125 13.09 1.74 4.81
CA ALA A 125 13.41 0.83 3.69
C ALA A 125 12.32 -0.22 3.39
N HIS A 126 12.16 -0.52 2.10
CA HIS A 126 11.29 -1.56 1.56
C HIS A 126 12.10 -2.71 0.95
N ALA A 127 11.61 -3.93 1.11
CA ALA A 127 12.08 -5.10 0.36
C ALA A 127 10.93 -6.07 0.16
N SER A 128 10.93 -6.74 -1.00
CA SER A 128 9.94 -7.77 -1.34
C SER A 128 9.93 -8.89 -0.30
N ASP A 129 8.78 -9.53 -0.10
CA ASP A 129 8.58 -10.61 0.87
C ASP A 129 8.67 -12.01 0.27
N SER A 130 8.60 -12.12 -1.06
CA SER A 130 8.49 -13.37 -1.80
C SER A 130 8.89 -13.17 -3.26
N VAL A 131 9.20 -14.26 -3.96
CA VAL A 131 9.59 -14.22 -5.39
C VAL A 131 8.48 -13.58 -6.24
N SER A 132 7.23 -13.97 -6.02
CA SER A 132 6.09 -13.40 -6.74
C SER A 132 5.89 -11.90 -6.46
N SER A 133 6.20 -11.44 -5.25
CA SER A 133 6.24 -10.01 -4.93
C SER A 133 7.38 -9.29 -5.63
N ALA A 134 8.59 -9.86 -5.62
CA ALA A 134 9.74 -9.30 -6.30
C ALA A 134 9.48 -9.14 -7.81
N GLU A 135 8.99 -10.17 -8.49
CA GLU A 135 8.63 -10.12 -9.91
C GLU A 135 7.60 -9.04 -10.23
N ARG A 136 6.58 -8.90 -9.38
CA ARG A 136 5.55 -7.86 -9.54
C ARG A 136 6.14 -6.47 -9.33
N GLU A 137 6.97 -6.29 -8.31
CA GLU A 137 7.59 -5.02 -7.95
C GLU A 137 8.60 -4.57 -9.00
N MET A 138 9.41 -5.48 -9.55
CA MET A 138 10.32 -5.20 -10.66
C MET A 138 9.57 -4.64 -11.88
N ARG A 139 8.39 -5.18 -12.23
CA ARG A 139 7.55 -4.64 -13.32
C ARG A 139 6.97 -3.25 -13.05
N ILE A 140 6.88 -2.84 -11.78
CA ILE A 140 6.43 -1.49 -11.38
C ILE A 140 7.59 -0.52 -11.49
N VAL A 141 8.76 -0.90 -10.99
CA VAL A 141 9.97 -0.06 -11.01
C VAL A 141 10.54 0.08 -12.42
N GLN A 142 10.43 -0.96 -13.24
CA GLN A 142 10.90 -1.00 -14.63
C GLN A 142 12.39 -0.65 -14.71
N ILE A 143 13.23 -1.31 -13.92
CA ILE A 143 14.68 -1.03 -13.83
C ILE A 143 15.39 -1.27 -15.17
N GLU A 144 14.81 -2.06 -16.07
CA GLU A 144 15.29 -2.24 -17.44
C GLU A 144 15.14 -0.98 -18.30
N LYS A 145 14.31 -0.02 -17.88
CA LYS A 145 14.17 1.29 -18.51
C LYS A 145 15.07 2.35 -17.83
N ASP A 146 15.93 1.94 -16.89
CA ASP A 146 16.56 2.84 -15.93
C ASP A 146 17.68 3.70 -16.51
N ASP A 147 17.72 4.88 -15.92
CA ASP A 147 18.40 6.11 -16.26
C ASP A 147 19.43 6.43 -15.15
N ILE A 148 19.79 5.45 -14.30
CA ILE A 148 20.77 5.64 -13.21
C ILE A 148 22.12 6.12 -13.75
N ALA A 149 22.45 5.79 -15.00
CA ALA A 149 23.60 6.32 -15.71
C ALA A 149 23.58 7.87 -15.75
N ARG A 150 22.41 8.50 -15.89
CA ARG A 150 22.26 9.97 -15.82
C ARG A 150 22.54 10.50 -14.42
N ILE A 151 22.06 9.81 -13.37
CA ILE A 151 22.30 10.23 -11.98
C ILE A 151 23.78 10.08 -11.65
N VAL A 152 24.40 8.94 -11.97
CA VAL A 152 25.84 8.71 -11.76
C VAL A 152 26.63 9.80 -12.48
N LYS A 153 26.44 10.02 -13.79
CA LYS A 153 27.13 11.08 -14.55
C LYS A 153 26.93 12.49 -14.02
N LYS A 154 25.82 12.77 -13.32
CA LYS A 154 25.53 14.11 -12.78
C LYS A 154 26.27 14.39 -11.48
N TYR A 155 26.55 13.36 -10.69
CA TYR A 155 27.05 13.50 -9.31
C TYR A 155 28.42 12.85 -9.07
N TYR A 156 28.91 12.04 -10.01
CA TYR A 156 30.21 11.36 -10.00
C TYR A 156 30.86 11.47 -11.39
#